data_AF-A0A919SLV7-F1
#
_entry.id   AF-A0A919SLV7-F1
#
_cell.length_a   1.000
_cell.length_b   1.000
_cell.length_c   1.000
_cell.angle_alpha   90.00
_cell.angle_beta   90.00
_cell.angle_gamma   90.00
#
_symmetry.space_group_name_H-M   'P 1'
#
loop_
_entity.id
_entity.type
_entity.pdbx_description
1 polymer ?
#
loop_
_entity_poly.entity_id
_entity_poly.type
_entity_poly.pdbx_seq_one_letter_code
_entity_poly.pdbx_strand_id
1 'polypeptide(L)'
;MHLPVPLRSQSPEAAAIELSRRIEARDPGRQWAFATFRTSDGRRIGKASPFLPAAFPGSQEWFIRFSLADLHTRLAAWYLTSLWRAAELAGSVRGALDRWQVITAAAAARSLLEGAAAFTQEATTTLQEWDTFKRKGEPQLESLEEFAGDFSRRVAELQFSSRVGQGTQRPPTFLSRNVLTYIGKLAKAETAHDINDIYQWLCDAVHPSFGSSTTYLVTRGKHSTGTHFREVYARHPLGMLAATGFELTPTVAHAAADAVIAGGRVLMRDLRRVRWLVYDLAMTSETAFALKVASFGTFARPERNDRCPCGSGRKFKSCQHRWGSSGLPPETI
;
A
#
# COMPACT_ATOMS: atom_id res chain seq x y z
N MET A 1 -0.32 14.09 11.68
CA MET A 1 -1.28 15.11 11.22
C MET A 1 -0.75 16.50 11.50
N HIS A 2 -0.20 17.15 10.48
CA HIS A 2 0.16 18.57 10.53
C HIS A 2 -1.05 19.40 10.12
N LEU A 3 -1.37 20.43 10.90
CA LEU A 3 -2.41 21.39 10.54
C LEU A 3 -1.76 22.58 9.83
N PRO A 4 -2.00 22.79 8.52
CA PRO A 4 -1.58 24.02 7.87
C PRO A 4 -2.44 25.17 8.40
N VAL A 5 -1.80 26.12 9.07
CA VAL A 5 -2.48 27.33 9.59
C VAL A 5 -2.00 28.52 8.76
N PRO A 6 -2.90 29.26 8.09
CA PRO A 6 -2.56 30.52 7.46
C PRO A 6 -2.09 31.52 8.52
N LEU A 7 -0.91 32.09 8.32
CA LEU A 7 -0.31 33.07 9.24
C LEU A 7 -0.43 34.46 8.65
N ARG A 8 -0.79 35.43 9.50
CA ARG A 8 -0.91 36.85 9.11
C ARG A 8 0.44 37.54 9.11
N SER A 9 1.35 37.09 9.98
CA SER A 9 2.68 37.69 10.10
C SER A 9 3.58 37.40 8.89
N GLN A 10 4.31 38.43 8.45
CA GLN A 10 5.24 38.40 7.33
C GLN A 10 6.69 38.02 7.76
N SER A 11 7.02 38.13 9.05
CA SER A 11 8.34 37.73 9.58
C SER A 11 8.31 36.28 10.10
N PRO A 12 9.35 35.45 9.91
CA PRO A 12 9.38 34.07 10.40
C PRO A 12 9.15 33.96 11.92
N GLU A 13 9.78 34.84 12.69
CA GLU A 13 9.72 34.84 14.15
C GLU A 13 8.30 35.16 14.66
N ALA A 14 7.70 36.28 14.20
CA ALA A 14 6.33 36.60 14.64
C ALA A 14 5.28 35.63 14.06
N ALA A 15 5.55 34.96 12.94
CA ALA A 15 4.71 33.89 12.41
C ALA A 15 4.75 32.63 13.30
N ALA A 16 5.94 32.25 13.79
CA ALA A 16 6.09 31.18 14.77
C ALA A 16 5.38 31.50 16.09
N ILE A 17 5.50 32.75 16.59
CA ILE A 17 4.79 33.21 17.79
C ILE A 17 3.26 33.19 17.57
N GLU A 18 2.78 33.64 16.41
CA GLU A 18 1.35 33.59 16.04
C GLU A 18 0.81 32.16 16.06
N LEU A 19 1.57 31.21 15.49
CA LEU A 19 1.21 29.80 15.44
C LEU A 19 1.20 29.18 16.85
N SER A 20 2.23 29.44 17.67
CA SER A 20 2.33 28.93 19.04
C SER A 20 1.13 29.37 19.87
N ARG A 21 0.83 30.67 19.87
CA ARG A 21 -0.30 31.24 20.63
C ARG A 21 -1.64 30.63 20.23
N ARG A 22 -1.87 30.40 18.94
CA ARG A 22 -3.13 29.81 18.44
C ARG A 22 -3.31 28.36 18.86
N ILE A 23 -2.22 27.61 18.97
CA ILE A 23 -2.25 26.18 19.30
C ILE A 23 -2.28 25.99 20.82
N GLU A 24 -1.48 26.75 21.58
CA GLU A 24 -1.54 26.76 23.05
C GLU A 24 -2.92 27.16 23.57
N ALA A 25 -3.60 28.10 22.92
CA ALA A 25 -4.97 28.46 23.27
C ALA A 25 -5.98 27.31 23.06
N ARG A 26 -5.67 26.33 22.21
CA ARG A 26 -6.54 25.17 21.92
C ARG A 26 -6.17 23.92 22.70
N ASP A 27 -4.89 23.71 23.00
CA ASP A 27 -4.38 22.53 23.71
C ASP A 27 -3.29 22.95 24.72
N PRO A 28 -3.69 23.63 25.82
CA PRO A 28 -2.77 24.18 26.80
C PRO A 28 -1.99 23.07 27.53
N GLY A 29 -0.69 23.30 27.79
CA GLY A 29 0.17 22.39 28.52
C GLY A 29 0.82 21.28 27.68
N ARG A 30 0.43 21.13 26.41
CA ARG A 30 1.09 20.18 25.49
C ARG A 30 2.30 20.83 24.82
N GLN A 31 3.41 20.11 24.75
CA GLN A 31 4.58 20.57 23.98
C GLN A 31 4.36 20.39 22.48
N TRP A 32 4.47 21.49 21.74
CA TRP A 32 4.34 21.52 20.29
C TRP A 32 5.66 21.90 19.63
N ALA A 33 5.93 21.26 18.50
CA ALA A 33 7.00 21.63 17.61
C ALA A 33 6.41 22.39 16.41
N PHE A 34 7.11 23.42 15.94
CA PHE A 34 6.59 24.35 14.94
C PHE A 34 7.56 24.50 13.77
N ALA A 35 7.00 24.66 12.57
CA ALA A 35 7.74 25.04 11.38
C ALA A 35 6.91 26.04 10.56
N THR A 36 7.53 27.15 10.15
CA THR A 36 6.90 28.15 9.28
C THR A 36 7.58 28.13 7.93
N PHE A 37 6.79 28.05 6.87
CA PHE A 37 7.26 27.97 5.50
C PHE A 37 6.77 29.19 4.73
N ARG A 38 7.49 29.53 3.66
CA ARG A 38 7.01 30.49 2.66
C ARG A 38 6.74 29.72 1.38
N THR A 39 5.49 29.71 0.95
CA THR A 39 5.06 29.05 -0.28
C THR A 39 5.55 29.83 -1.50
N SER A 40 5.50 29.21 -2.68
CA SER A 40 5.92 29.82 -3.96
C SER A 40 5.12 31.07 -4.33
N ASP A 41 3.86 31.17 -3.89
CA ASP A 41 3.00 32.36 -4.02
C ASP A 41 3.30 33.46 -2.97
N GLY A 42 4.34 33.30 -2.16
CA GLY A 42 4.77 34.25 -1.14
C GLY A 42 4.00 34.20 0.17
N ARG A 43 2.96 33.37 0.31
CA ARG A 43 2.22 33.21 1.57
C ARG A 43 3.07 32.49 2.62
N ARG A 44 2.77 32.71 3.90
CA ARG A 44 3.36 31.93 4.99
C ARG A 44 2.36 30.90 5.53
N ILE A 45 2.81 29.66 5.59
CA ILE A 45 2.07 28.57 6.22
C ILE A 45 2.82 28.12 7.48
N GLY A 46 2.07 27.94 8.56
CA GLY A 46 2.56 27.30 9.78
C GLY A 46 2.16 25.84 9.80
N LYS A 47 3.08 24.96 10.17
CA LYS A 47 2.74 23.59 10.57
C LYS A 47 3.16 23.37 12.02
N ALA A 48 2.36 22.57 12.73
CA ALA A 48 2.64 22.18 14.11
C ALA A 48 2.51 20.66 14.28
N SER A 49 3.29 20.12 15.21
CA SER A 49 3.29 18.68 15.54
C SER A 49 3.55 18.49 17.03
N PRO A 50 2.71 17.71 17.75
CA PRO A 50 3.00 17.32 19.12
C PRO A 50 3.95 16.10 19.18
N PHE A 51 4.28 15.52 18.03
CA PHE A 51 5.00 14.25 17.91
C PHE A 51 6.48 14.41 17.59
N LEU A 52 6.97 15.65 17.49
CA LEU A 52 8.39 15.95 17.29
C LEU A 52 8.94 16.69 18.53
N PRO A 53 10.25 16.64 18.79
CA PRO A 53 10.89 17.46 19.82
C PRO A 53 10.67 18.94 19.54
N ALA A 54 10.49 19.73 20.60
CA ALA A 54 10.62 21.17 20.51
C ALA A 54 12.12 21.47 20.29
N ALA A 55 12.53 21.56 19.03
CA ALA A 55 13.89 21.85 18.63
C ALA A 55 13.96 23.19 17.89
N PHE A 56 15.15 23.81 17.87
CA PHE A 56 15.40 25.15 17.33
C PHE A 56 14.78 25.35 15.94
N PRO A 57 13.73 26.20 15.82
CA PRO A 57 13.11 26.50 14.55
C PRO A 57 14.10 27.24 13.64
N GLY A 58 14.32 26.74 12.42
CA GLY A 58 15.01 27.48 11.37
C GLY A 58 16.11 26.73 10.60
N SER A 59 16.60 25.58 11.08
CA SER A 59 17.57 24.79 10.30
C SER A 59 16.90 24.02 9.17
N GLN A 60 17.60 23.86 8.04
CA GLN A 60 17.12 23.06 6.90
C GLN A 60 16.79 21.62 7.31
N GLU A 61 17.62 21.01 8.16
CA GLU A 61 17.36 19.68 8.73
C GLU A 61 16.03 19.59 9.47
N TRP A 62 15.68 20.63 10.25
CA TRP A 62 14.42 20.68 10.96
C TRP A 62 13.23 20.70 9.99
N PHE A 63 13.31 21.49 8.92
CA PHE A 63 12.27 21.53 7.89
C PHE A 63 12.12 20.19 7.16
N ILE A 64 13.22 19.51 6.85
CA ILE A 64 13.23 18.17 6.24
C ILE A 64 12.49 17.18 7.15
N ARG A 65 12.90 17.10 8.42
CA ARG A 65 12.27 16.21 9.42
C ARG A 65 10.77 16.50 9.51
N PHE A 66 10.41 17.78 9.62
CA PHE A 66 9.03 18.18 9.79
C PHE A 66 8.15 17.84 8.58
N SER A 67 8.62 18.12 7.36
CA SER A 67 7.86 17.86 6.14
C SER A 67 7.68 16.38 5.84
N LEU A 68 8.64 15.54 6.23
CA LEU A 68 8.64 14.10 5.91
C LEU A 68 8.08 13.21 7.04
N ALA A 69 7.92 13.72 8.26
CA ALA A 69 7.42 12.94 9.40
C ALA A 69 6.00 12.38 9.18
N ASP A 70 5.06 13.19 8.71
CA ASP A 70 3.69 12.72 8.42
C ASP A 70 3.68 11.72 7.26
N LEU A 71 4.47 11.96 6.21
CA LEU A 71 4.63 11.05 5.08
C LEU A 71 5.16 9.68 5.54
N HIS A 72 6.17 9.65 6.41
CA HIS A 72 6.67 8.43 7.01
C HIS A 72 5.55 7.63 7.69
N THR A 73 4.80 8.26 8.59
CA THR A 73 3.73 7.58 9.34
C THR A 73 2.59 7.07 8.45
N ARG A 74 2.27 7.80 7.37
CA ARG A 74 1.22 7.40 6.43
C ARG A 74 1.67 6.30 5.49
N LEU A 75 2.92 6.31 5.03
CA LEU A 75 3.51 5.19 4.30
C LEU A 75 3.58 3.93 5.16
N ALA A 76 3.98 4.06 6.43
CA ALA A 76 3.96 2.97 7.39
C ALA A 76 2.55 2.39 7.57
N ALA A 77 1.53 3.25 7.66
CA ALA A 77 0.14 2.82 7.73
C ALA A 77 -0.29 2.08 6.45
N TRP A 78 0.00 2.62 5.26
CA TRP A 78 -0.30 1.95 3.98
C TRP A 78 0.39 0.58 3.86
N TYR A 79 1.66 0.48 4.28
CA TYR A 79 2.39 -0.78 4.34
C TYR A 79 1.70 -1.80 5.25
N LEU A 80 1.40 -1.41 6.49
CA LEU A 80 0.81 -2.31 7.49
C LEU A 80 -0.59 -2.76 7.09
N THR A 81 -1.45 -1.86 6.61
CA THR A 81 -2.80 -2.22 6.21
C THR A 81 -2.80 -3.14 4.99
N SER A 82 -1.87 -2.95 4.06
CA SER A 82 -1.69 -3.85 2.91
C SER A 82 -1.24 -5.25 3.36
N LEU A 83 -0.28 -5.32 4.29
CA LEU A 83 0.18 -6.58 4.87
C LEU A 83 -0.94 -7.32 5.63
N TRP A 84 -1.66 -6.63 6.51
CA TRP A 84 -2.72 -7.23 7.31
C TRP A 84 -3.87 -7.72 6.44
N ARG A 85 -4.31 -6.92 5.47
CA ARG A 85 -5.34 -7.33 4.51
C ARG A 85 -4.91 -8.56 3.71
N ALA A 86 -3.66 -8.60 3.24
CA ALA A 86 -3.13 -9.75 2.52
C ALA A 86 -3.13 -11.02 3.39
N ALA A 87 -2.69 -10.91 4.65
CA ALA A 87 -2.66 -12.03 5.58
C ALA A 87 -4.07 -12.55 5.92
N GLU A 88 -5.02 -11.64 6.15
CA GLU A 88 -6.43 -11.99 6.42
C GLU A 88 -7.06 -12.72 5.23
N LEU A 89 -6.87 -12.21 4.01
CA LEU A 89 -7.40 -12.83 2.79
C LEU A 89 -6.75 -14.20 2.53
N ALA A 90 -5.42 -14.31 2.64
CA ALA A 90 -4.72 -15.59 2.45
C ALA A 90 -5.15 -16.64 3.49
N GLY A 91 -5.27 -16.24 4.76
CA GLY A 91 -5.80 -17.10 5.82
C GLY A 91 -7.24 -17.54 5.57
N SER A 92 -8.08 -16.63 5.05
CA SER A 92 -9.47 -16.91 4.69
C SER A 92 -9.58 -17.90 3.53
N VAL A 93 -8.75 -17.77 2.50
CA VAL A 93 -8.72 -18.73 1.38
C VAL A 93 -8.34 -20.11 1.89
N ARG A 94 -7.26 -20.23 2.67
CA ARG A 94 -6.84 -21.52 3.24
C ARG A 94 -7.97 -22.16 4.05
N GLY A 95 -8.53 -21.44 5.02
CA GLY A 95 -9.59 -21.97 5.87
C GLY A 95 -10.85 -22.35 5.09
N ALA A 96 -11.18 -21.61 4.03
CA ALA A 96 -12.29 -21.94 3.15
C ALA A 96 -12.02 -23.21 2.32
N LEU A 97 -10.82 -23.36 1.74
CA LEU A 97 -10.42 -24.55 1.00
C LEU A 97 -10.39 -25.80 1.89
N ASP A 98 -9.89 -25.68 3.12
CA ASP A 98 -9.87 -26.77 4.11
C ASP A 98 -11.29 -27.31 4.41
N ARG A 99 -12.33 -26.46 4.27
CA ARG A 99 -13.74 -26.81 4.47
C ARG A 99 -14.51 -27.00 3.16
N TRP A 100 -13.83 -27.04 2.02
CA TRP A 100 -14.44 -27.10 0.69
C TRP A 100 -15.45 -25.98 0.38
N GLN A 101 -15.26 -24.79 0.97
CA GLN A 101 -16.09 -23.60 0.73
C GLN A 101 -15.56 -22.84 -0.50
N VAL A 102 -15.69 -23.46 -1.68
CA VAL A 102 -15.03 -23.02 -2.93
C VAL A 102 -15.41 -21.59 -3.34
N ILE A 103 -16.68 -21.19 -3.24
CA ILE A 103 -17.11 -19.82 -3.58
C ILE A 103 -16.46 -18.79 -2.63
N THR A 104 -16.41 -19.09 -1.33
CA THR A 104 -15.76 -18.23 -0.33
C THR A 104 -14.25 -18.13 -0.60
N ALA A 105 -13.61 -19.25 -0.91
CA ALA A 105 -12.21 -19.29 -1.30
C ALA A 105 -11.97 -18.43 -2.56
N ALA A 106 -12.81 -18.56 -3.58
CA ALA A 106 -12.70 -17.80 -4.82
C ALA A 106 -12.84 -16.28 -4.59
N ALA A 107 -13.81 -15.86 -3.77
CA ALA A 107 -14.02 -14.45 -3.45
C ALA A 107 -12.83 -13.81 -2.71
N ALA A 108 -12.28 -14.52 -1.72
CA ALA A 108 -11.12 -14.05 -0.97
C ALA A 108 -9.84 -14.08 -1.83
N ALA A 109 -9.63 -15.13 -2.63
CA ALA A 109 -8.47 -15.27 -3.51
C ALA A 109 -8.47 -14.19 -4.61
N ARG A 110 -9.63 -13.90 -5.18
CA ARG A 110 -9.80 -12.79 -6.13
C ARG A 110 -9.40 -11.46 -5.49
N SER A 111 -9.94 -11.16 -4.32
CA SER A 111 -9.63 -9.92 -3.59
C SER A 111 -8.13 -9.81 -3.24
N LEU A 112 -7.48 -10.94 -2.92
CA LEU A 112 -6.04 -10.98 -2.65
C LEU A 112 -5.24 -10.67 -3.91
N LEU A 113 -5.58 -11.30 -5.04
CA LEU A 113 -4.90 -11.11 -6.31
C LEU A 113 -5.06 -9.67 -6.84
N GLU A 114 -6.27 -9.10 -6.72
CA GLU A 114 -6.54 -7.70 -7.02
C GLU A 114 -5.69 -6.75 -6.16
N GLY A 115 -5.63 -7.01 -4.85
CA GLY A 115 -4.80 -6.25 -3.91
C GLY A 115 -3.30 -6.36 -4.21
N ALA A 116 -2.82 -7.56 -4.53
CA ALA A 116 -1.44 -7.80 -4.94
C ALA A 116 -1.07 -7.00 -6.20
N ALA A 117 -1.91 -7.06 -7.23
CA ALA A 117 -1.69 -6.36 -8.48
C ALA A 117 -1.63 -4.83 -8.30
N ALA A 118 -2.56 -4.27 -7.52
CA ALA A 118 -2.56 -2.84 -7.20
C ALA A 118 -1.31 -2.45 -6.41
N PHE A 119 -1.00 -3.20 -5.33
CA PHE A 119 0.13 -2.93 -4.45
C PHE A 119 1.47 -2.95 -5.19
N THR A 120 1.70 -3.92 -6.09
CA THR A 120 2.93 -3.99 -6.89
C THR A 120 3.16 -2.77 -7.76
N GLN A 121 2.10 -2.32 -8.45
CA GLN A 121 2.20 -1.15 -9.31
C GLN A 121 2.41 0.12 -8.50
N GLU A 122 1.67 0.25 -7.40
CA GLU A 122 1.76 1.40 -6.49
C GLU A 122 3.13 1.47 -5.83
N ALA A 123 3.62 0.36 -5.28
CA ALA A 123 4.96 0.22 -4.71
C ALA A 123 6.05 0.65 -5.69
N THR A 124 5.99 0.15 -6.93
CA THR A 124 6.99 0.47 -7.94
C THR A 124 7.06 1.96 -8.22
N THR A 125 5.92 2.61 -8.44
CA THR A 125 5.90 4.04 -8.74
C THR A 125 6.28 4.89 -7.52
N THR A 126 5.79 4.56 -6.32
CA THR A 126 6.14 5.30 -5.09
C THR A 126 7.63 5.18 -4.76
N LEU A 127 8.25 4.01 -4.98
CA LEU A 127 9.70 3.83 -4.86
C LEU A 127 10.48 4.68 -5.87
N GLN A 128 10.03 4.73 -7.12
CA GLN A 128 10.68 5.53 -8.17
C GLN A 128 10.59 7.03 -7.88
N GLU A 129 9.46 7.52 -7.39
CA GLU A 129 9.28 8.92 -6.99
C GLU A 129 10.25 9.31 -5.86
N TRP A 130 10.34 8.47 -4.83
CA TRP A 130 11.28 8.67 -3.73
C TRP A 130 12.75 8.59 -4.18
N ASP A 131 13.12 7.58 -4.97
CA ASP A 131 14.48 7.43 -5.52
C ASP A 131 14.87 8.65 -6.36
N THR A 132 13.98 9.11 -7.24
CA THR A 132 14.19 10.30 -8.07
C THR A 132 14.44 11.54 -7.23
N PHE A 133 13.63 11.76 -6.18
CA PHE A 133 13.80 12.90 -5.29
C PHE A 133 15.11 12.80 -4.50
N LYS A 134 15.37 11.67 -3.86
CA LYS A 134 16.52 11.47 -2.98
C LYS A 134 17.86 11.56 -3.71
N ARG A 135 17.95 11.09 -4.96
CA ARG A 135 19.18 11.14 -5.77
C ARG A 135 19.65 12.56 -6.09
N LYS A 136 18.76 13.56 -6.03
CA LYS A 136 19.12 14.97 -6.27
C LYS A 136 20.06 15.55 -5.20
N GLY A 137 20.27 14.85 -4.09
CA GLY A 137 21.05 15.36 -2.97
C GLY A 137 20.16 15.92 -1.87
N GLU A 138 20.76 16.70 -0.97
CA GLU A 138 20.03 17.31 0.14
C GLU A 138 19.04 18.35 -0.41
N PRO A 139 17.74 18.23 -0.09
CA PRO A 139 16.72 19.04 -0.74
C PRO A 139 16.74 20.48 -0.21
N GLN A 140 16.62 21.43 -1.12
CA GLN A 140 16.32 22.82 -0.78
C GLN A 140 14.87 22.96 -0.31
N LEU A 141 14.54 24.03 0.41
CA LEU A 141 13.21 24.20 1.01
C LEU A 141 12.08 24.14 -0.05
N GLU A 142 12.28 24.79 -1.19
CA GLU A 142 11.28 24.82 -2.27
C GLU A 142 11.04 23.42 -2.86
N SER A 143 12.10 22.68 -3.20
CA SER A 143 11.95 21.33 -3.76
C SER A 143 11.43 20.32 -2.73
N LEU A 144 11.73 20.52 -1.45
CA LEU A 144 11.15 19.74 -0.36
C LEU A 144 9.65 19.98 -0.22
N GLU A 145 9.18 21.23 -0.31
CA GLU A 145 7.75 21.54 -0.22
C GLU A 145 6.97 20.98 -1.38
N GLU A 146 7.47 21.16 -2.61
CA GLU A 146 6.87 20.60 -3.82
C GLU A 146 6.76 19.07 -3.70
N PHE A 147 7.88 18.41 -3.40
CA PHE A 147 7.90 16.95 -3.21
C PHE A 147 6.96 16.51 -2.09
N ALA A 148 7.00 17.14 -0.92
CA ALA A 148 6.16 16.75 0.19
C ALA A 148 4.66 16.95 -0.10
N GLY A 149 4.30 17.98 -0.86
CA GLY A 149 2.94 18.22 -1.32
C GLY A 149 2.45 17.13 -2.27
N ASP A 150 3.22 16.86 -3.32
CA ASP A 150 2.89 15.86 -4.35
C ASP A 150 2.88 14.45 -3.78
N PHE A 151 3.90 14.09 -3.00
CA PHE A 151 4.02 12.79 -2.38
C PHE A 151 2.95 12.59 -1.30
N SER A 152 2.53 13.64 -0.59
CA SER A 152 1.39 13.58 0.35
C SER A 152 0.08 13.28 -0.36
N ARG A 153 -0.16 13.91 -1.52
CA ARG A 153 -1.32 13.62 -2.37
C ARG A 153 -1.26 12.17 -2.83
N ARG A 154 -0.11 11.70 -3.29
CA ARG A 154 0.07 10.31 -3.72
C ARG A 154 -0.22 9.32 -2.61
N VAL A 155 0.35 9.52 -1.42
CA VAL A 155 0.05 8.65 -0.27
C VAL A 155 -1.42 8.72 0.13
N ALA A 156 -2.11 9.85 -0.08
CA ALA A 156 -3.55 9.94 0.16
C ALA A 156 -4.35 9.11 -0.85
N GLU A 157 -3.95 9.11 -2.12
CA GLU A 157 -4.55 8.26 -3.16
C GLU A 157 -4.38 6.77 -2.82
N LEU A 158 -3.21 6.36 -2.32
CA LEU A 158 -2.96 4.98 -1.87
C LEU A 158 -3.88 4.55 -0.72
N GLN A 159 -4.25 5.47 0.17
CA GLN A 159 -5.03 5.19 1.37
C GLN A 159 -6.54 5.33 1.16
N PHE A 160 -6.96 6.28 0.32
CA PHE A 160 -8.34 6.76 0.29
C PHE A 160 -8.96 6.81 -1.11
N SER A 161 -8.27 6.32 -2.15
CA SER A 161 -8.89 6.25 -3.47
C SER A 161 -10.12 5.34 -3.45
N SER A 162 -11.18 5.79 -4.11
CA SER A 162 -12.46 5.08 -4.14
C SER A 162 -13.14 5.26 -5.49
N ARG A 163 -14.07 4.36 -5.79
CA ARG A 163 -15.04 4.51 -6.89
C ARG A 163 -16.46 4.78 -6.37
N VAL A 164 -16.66 4.74 -5.05
CA VAL A 164 -17.96 5.04 -4.44
C VAL A 164 -18.31 6.49 -4.76
N GLY A 165 -19.51 6.71 -5.32
CA GLY A 165 -19.95 8.03 -5.76
C GLY A 165 -19.43 8.45 -7.14
N GLN A 166 -18.70 7.59 -7.85
CA GLN A 166 -18.33 7.83 -9.25
C GLN A 166 -19.59 7.96 -10.11
N GLY A 167 -19.71 9.05 -10.87
CA GLY A 167 -20.90 9.35 -11.70
C GLY A 167 -22.01 10.10 -10.95
N THR A 168 -21.81 10.43 -9.67
CA THR A 168 -22.71 11.32 -8.91
C THR A 168 -22.25 12.77 -8.97
N GLN A 169 -23.08 13.70 -8.51
CA GLN A 169 -22.73 15.13 -8.38
C GLN A 169 -21.60 15.41 -7.37
N ARG A 170 -21.22 14.42 -6.56
CA ARG A 170 -20.13 14.52 -5.58
C ARG A 170 -19.16 13.33 -5.77
N PRO A 171 -18.32 13.35 -6.81
CA PRO A 171 -17.33 12.30 -7.02
C PRO A 171 -16.33 12.25 -5.84
N PRO A 172 -15.68 11.10 -5.62
CA PRO A 172 -14.67 10.98 -4.58
C PRO A 172 -13.49 11.90 -4.86
N THR A 173 -12.88 12.45 -3.81
CA THR A 173 -11.70 13.32 -3.91
C THR A 173 -10.53 12.62 -4.60
N PHE A 174 -10.38 11.32 -4.36
CA PHE A 174 -9.37 10.48 -5.00
C PHE A 174 -10.07 9.34 -5.74
N LEU A 175 -9.95 9.31 -7.06
CA LEU A 175 -10.60 8.30 -7.89
C LEU A 175 -9.70 7.09 -8.10
N SER A 176 -10.20 5.89 -7.77
CA SER A 176 -9.44 4.65 -7.99
C SER A 176 -9.49 4.18 -9.46
N ARG A 177 -8.37 3.65 -9.93
CA ARG A 177 -8.23 3.05 -11.26
C ARG A 177 -9.03 1.75 -11.36
N ASN A 178 -9.36 1.33 -12.58
CA ASN A 178 -10.01 0.04 -12.79
C ASN A 178 -9.04 -1.09 -12.39
N VAL A 179 -9.51 -2.00 -11.53
CA VAL A 179 -8.70 -3.14 -11.04
C VAL A 179 -8.19 -4.04 -12.17
N LEU A 180 -8.94 -4.18 -13.26
CA LEU A 180 -8.52 -4.95 -14.44
C LEU A 180 -7.26 -4.38 -15.09
N THR A 181 -7.02 -3.07 -14.96
CA THR A 181 -5.77 -2.46 -15.42
C THR A 181 -4.58 -2.97 -14.61
N TYR A 182 -4.74 -3.17 -13.30
CA TYR A 182 -3.70 -3.74 -12.45
C TYR A 182 -3.50 -5.23 -12.73
N ILE A 183 -4.57 -6.00 -12.86
CA ILE A 183 -4.51 -7.43 -13.22
C ILE A 183 -3.79 -7.62 -14.56
N GLY A 184 -4.16 -6.84 -15.58
CA GLY A 184 -3.51 -6.93 -16.90
C GLY A 184 -2.03 -6.53 -16.88
N LYS A 185 -1.61 -5.65 -15.97
CA LYS A 185 -0.18 -5.34 -15.75
C LYS A 185 0.53 -6.48 -15.03
N LEU A 186 -0.10 -7.06 -14.01
CA LEU A 186 0.45 -8.19 -13.27
C LEU A 186 0.64 -9.40 -14.18
N ALA A 187 -0.36 -9.73 -15.01
CA ALA A 187 -0.30 -10.83 -15.97
C ALA A 187 0.84 -10.69 -17.00
N LYS A 188 1.23 -9.46 -17.34
CA LYS A 188 2.39 -9.20 -18.21
C LYS A 188 3.73 -9.37 -17.48
N ALA A 189 3.75 -9.11 -16.18
CA ALA A 189 4.96 -9.16 -15.36
C ALA A 189 5.25 -10.57 -14.81
N GLU A 190 4.21 -11.37 -14.58
CA GLU A 190 4.31 -12.71 -13.99
C GLU A 190 3.99 -13.77 -15.04
N THR A 191 5.02 -14.46 -15.54
CA THR A 191 4.88 -15.49 -16.59
C THR A 191 4.67 -16.90 -16.05
N ALA A 192 4.91 -17.11 -14.75
CA ALA A 192 4.86 -18.44 -14.14
C ALA A 192 3.43 -19.01 -13.99
N HIS A 193 2.42 -18.16 -14.06
CA HIS A 193 1.00 -18.55 -13.98
C HIS A 193 0.21 -17.75 -15.01
N ASP A 194 -0.85 -18.34 -15.57
CA ASP A 194 -1.82 -17.58 -16.36
C ASP A 194 -2.73 -16.78 -15.44
N ILE A 195 -2.26 -15.61 -15.03
CA ILE A 195 -2.98 -14.70 -14.12
C ILE A 195 -4.35 -14.31 -14.70
N ASN A 196 -4.48 -14.22 -16.03
CA ASN A 196 -5.76 -13.86 -16.65
C ASN A 196 -6.76 -15.00 -16.54
N ASP A 197 -6.35 -16.23 -16.85
CA ASP A 197 -7.22 -17.41 -16.73
C ASP A 197 -7.64 -17.64 -15.27
N ILE A 198 -6.67 -17.59 -14.34
CA ILE A 198 -6.95 -17.67 -12.89
C ILE A 198 -7.98 -16.62 -12.48
N TYR A 199 -7.76 -15.35 -12.85
CA TYR A 199 -8.67 -14.26 -12.48
C TYR A 199 -10.07 -14.44 -13.09
N GLN A 200 -10.16 -14.94 -14.33
CA GLN A 200 -11.44 -15.22 -14.99
C GLN A 200 -12.20 -16.33 -14.27
N TRP A 201 -11.55 -17.44 -13.92
CA TRP A 201 -12.18 -18.51 -13.13
C TRP A 201 -12.70 -18.02 -11.78
N LEU A 202 -11.92 -17.21 -11.08
CA LEU A 202 -12.33 -16.65 -9.79
C LEU A 202 -13.51 -15.68 -9.94
N CYS A 203 -13.51 -14.86 -10.99
CA CYS A 203 -14.59 -13.93 -11.30
C CYS A 203 -15.88 -14.68 -11.66
N ASP A 204 -15.78 -15.72 -12.50
CA ASP A 204 -16.89 -16.53 -12.96
C ASP A 204 -17.46 -17.41 -11.84
N ALA A 205 -16.65 -17.80 -10.85
CA ALA A 205 -17.12 -18.55 -9.68
C ALA A 205 -17.96 -17.72 -8.70
N VAL A 206 -17.66 -16.42 -8.54
CA VAL A 206 -18.27 -15.56 -7.50
C VAL A 206 -19.46 -14.75 -7.99
N HIS A 207 -19.58 -14.56 -9.30
CA HIS A 207 -20.75 -13.94 -9.91
C HIS A 207 -21.78 -15.00 -10.29
N PRO A 208 -23.08 -14.65 -10.40
CA PRO A 208 -24.10 -15.59 -10.87
C PRO A 208 -23.92 -15.86 -12.37
N SER A 209 -22.96 -16.71 -12.70
CA SER A 209 -22.55 -17.06 -14.06
C SER A 209 -22.25 -18.56 -14.17
N PHE A 210 -21.74 -18.99 -15.33
CA PHE A 210 -21.49 -20.40 -15.61
C PHE A 210 -20.53 -21.02 -14.59
N GLY A 211 -19.44 -20.33 -14.25
CA GLY A 211 -18.44 -20.77 -13.27
C GLY A 211 -19.01 -20.99 -11.88
N SER A 212 -19.95 -20.16 -11.44
CA SER A 212 -20.65 -20.39 -10.16
C SER A 212 -21.44 -21.69 -10.20
N SER A 213 -22.10 -21.99 -11.32
CA SER A 213 -22.81 -23.25 -11.51
C SER A 213 -21.84 -24.44 -11.59
N THR A 214 -20.67 -24.30 -12.21
CA THR A 214 -19.69 -25.39 -12.32
C THR A 214 -19.06 -25.77 -10.99
N THR A 215 -19.07 -24.90 -9.98
CA THR A 215 -18.65 -25.29 -8.61
C THR A 215 -19.53 -26.38 -7.99
N TYR A 216 -20.75 -26.55 -8.51
CA TYR A 216 -21.71 -27.57 -8.05
C TYR A 216 -22.13 -28.56 -9.14
N LEU A 217 -21.70 -28.36 -10.40
CA LEU A 217 -22.13 -29.17 -11.53
C LEU A 217 -21.34 -30.48 -11.57
N VAL A 218 -22.07 -31.59 -11.66
CA VAL A 218 -21.51 -32.94 -11.78
C VAL A 218 -21.53 -33.39 -13.24
N THR A 219 -22.68 -33.25 -13.89
CA THR A 219 -22.83 -33.64 -15.30
C THR A 219 -23.84 -32.74 -15.98
N ARG A 220 -23.61 -32.47 -17.26
CA ARG A 220 -24.57 -31.84 -18.15
C ARG A 220 -24.73 -32.70 -19.39
N GLY A 221 -25.93 -33.22 -19.62
CA GLY A 221 -26.29 -33.94 -20.83
C GLY A 221 -27.31 -33.14 -21.63
N LYS A 222 -27.11 -33.03 -22.94
CA LYS A 222 -28.12 -32.53 -23.88
C LYS A 222 -28.61 -33.70 -24.71
N HIS A 223 -29.93 -33.89 -24.80
CA HIS A 223 -30.50 -34.91 -25.68
C HIS A 223 -30.12 -34.61 -27.14
N SER A 224 -29.97 -35.63 -27.98
CA SER A 224 -29.52 -35.47 -29.38
C SER A 224 -30.43 -34.55 -30.21
N THR A 225 -31.72 -34.52 -29.90
CA THR A 225 -32.73 -33.64 -30.53
C THR A 225 -32.64 -32.19 -30.05
N GLY A 226 -31.89 -31.92 -28.97
CA GLY A 226 -31.78 -30.61 -28.32
C GLY A 226 -33.01 -30.15 -27.53
N THR A 227 -34.06 -30.97 -27.43
CA THR A 227 -35.32 -30.60 -26.79
C THR A 227 -35.26 -30.59 -25.25
N HIS A 228 -34.35 -31.35 -24.66
CA HIS A 228 -34.18 -31.43 -23.21
C HIS A 228 -32.71 -31.48 -22.80
N PHE A 229 -32.42 -30.95 -21.62
CA PHE A 229 -31.13 -31.06 -20.94
C PHE A 229 -31.33 -31.67 -19.55
N ARG A 230 -30.33 -32.42 -19.08
CA ARG A 230 -30.26 -32.95 -17.72
C ARG A 230 -29.00 -32.43 -17.06
N GLU A 231 -29.16 -31.84 -15.89
CA GLU A 231 -28.06 -31.36 -15.05
C GLU A 231 -28.13 -32.08 -13.70
N VAL A 232 -26.98 -32.49 -13.19
CA VAL A 232 -26.84 -33.10 -11.87
C VAL A 232 -25.95 -32.21 -11.05
N TYR A 233 -26.39 -31.88 -9.84
CA TYR A 233 -25.68 -31.02 -8.92
C TYR A 233 -25.25 -31.77 -7.66
N ALA A 234 -24.08 -31.44 -7.15
CA ALA A 234 -23.57 -31.88 -5.86
C ALA A 234 -22.87 -30.71 -5.17
N ARG A 235 -22.60 -30.86 -3.87
CA ARG A 235 -21.82 -29.87 -3.11
C ARG A 235 -20.33 -29.85 -3.47
N HIS A 236 -19.91 -30.74 -4.35
CA HIS A 236 -18.55 -30.86 -4.87
C HIS A 236 -18.62 -30.92 -6.41
N PRO A 237 -17.69 -30.25 -7.12
CA PRO A 237 -17.62 -30.35 -8.56
C PRO A 237 -17.11 -31.76 -8.90
N LEU A 238 -17.93 -32.54 -9.62
CA LEU A 238 -17.59 -33.90 -10.00
C LEU A 238 -17.56 -34.00 -11.54
N GLY A 239 -16.68 -34.83 -12.08
CA GLY A 239 -16.64 -35.25 -13.48
C GLY A 239 -17.02 -36.72 -13.59
N MET A 240 -17.66 -37.12 -14.69
CA MET A 240 -18.03 -38.51 -14.90
C MET A 240 -16.83 -39.31 -15.42
N LEU A 241 -16.52 -40.45 -14.77
CA LEU A 241 -15.57 -41.43 -15.29
C LEU A 241 -16.31 -42.44 -16.18
N ALA A 242 -15.71 -42.80 -17.32
CA ALA A 242 -16.33 -43.61 -18.39
C ALA A 242 -16.91 -44.97 -17.95
N ALA A 243 -16.54 -45.48 -16.76
CA ALA A 243 -16.82 -46.85 -16.34
C ALA A 243 -17.66 -47.01 -15.06
N THR A 244 -18.31 -45.95 -14.51
CA THR A 244 -19.30 -45.92 -13.37
C THR A 244 -18.93 -45.02 -12.17
N GLY A 245 -17.86 -44.23 -12.26
CA GLY A 245 -17.39 -43.39 -11.16
C GLY A 245 -17.60 -41.88 -11.35
N PHE A 246 -17.35 -41.14 -10.28
CA PHE A 246 -17.17 -39.69 -10.30
C PHE A 246 -15.75 -39.34 -9.84
N GLU A 247 -15.11 -38.39 -10.50
CA GLU A 247 -13.83 -37.80 -10.08
C GLU A 247 -14.06 -36.35 -9.66
N LEU A 248 -13.33 -35.88 -8.64
CA LEU A 248 -13.40 -34.47 -8.24
C LEU A 248 -12.79 -33.57 -9.33
N THR A 249 -13.47 -32.50 -9.72
CA THR A 249 -12.99 -31.51 -10.69
C THR A 249 -12.71 -30.16 -10.00
N PRO A 250 -11.58 -30.04 -9.28
CA PRO A 250 -11.31 -28.93 -8.37
C PRO A 250 -10.86 -27.62 -9.07
N THR A 251 -11.29 -27.34 -10.30
CA THR A 251 -10.75 -26.24 -11.13
C THR A 251 -10.74 -24.88 -10.41
N VAL A 252 -11.88 -24.48 -9.84
CA VAL A 252 -11.96 -23.19 -9.10
C VAL A 252 -11.17 -23.23 -7.79
N ALA A 253 -11.10 -24.38 -7.12
CA ALA A 253 -10.30 -24.54 -5.91
C ALA A 253 -8.79 -24.43 -6.22
N HIS A 254 -8.34 -25.02 -7.33
CA HIS A 254 -6.98 -24.85 -7.84
C HIS A 254 -6.70 -23.40 -8.23
N ALA A 255 -7.60 -22.74 -8.98
CA ALA A 255 -7.45 -21.33 -9.32
C ALA A 255 -7.34 -20.44 -8.06
N ALA A 256 -8.10 -20.74 -7.00
CA ALA A 256 -8.00 -20.04 -5.73
C ALA A 256 -6.65 -20.27 -5.04
N ALA A 257 -6.15 -21.50 -5.02
CA ALA A 257 -4.83 -21.83 -4.48
C ALA A 257 -3.70 -21.14 -5.28
N ASP A 258 -3.74 -21.23 -6.60
CA ASP A 258 -2.76 -20.62 -7.51
C ASP A 258 -2.75 -19.10 -7.38
N ALA A 259 -3.92 -18.46 -7.23
CA ALA A 259 -4.01 -17.02 -6.96
C ALA A 259 -3.35 -16.63 -5.63
N VAL A 260 -3.49 -17.44 -4.58
CA VAL A 260 -2.79 -17.20 -3.31
C VAL A 260 -1.28 -17.37 -3.46
N ILE A 261 -0.83 -18.39 -4.20
CA ILE A 261 0.60 -18.63 -4.44
C ILE A 261 1.20 -17.46 -5.26
N ALA A 262 0.56 -17.09 -6.37
CA ALA A 262 0.99 -16.02 -7.24
C ALA A 262 0.95 -14.66 -6.53
N GLY A 263 -0.21 -14.31 -5.96
CA GLY A 263 -0.41 -13.06 -5.24
C GLY A 263 0.49 -12.94 -4.01
N GLY A 264 0.63 -14.02 -3.24
CA GLY A 264 1.49 -14.09 -2.06
C GLY A 264 2.97 -13.91 -2.41
N ARG A 265 3.47 -14.56 -3.47
CA ARG A 265 4.85 -14.42 -3.94
C ARG A 265 5.17 -12.97 -4.30
N VAL A 266 4.29 -12.34 -5.08
CA VAL A 266 4.44 -10.97 -5.55
C VAL A 266 4.35 -9.97 -4.40
N LEU A 267 3.36 -10.14 -3.52
CA LEU A 267 3.23 -9.33 -2.31
C LEU A 267 4.47 -9.44 -1.41
N MET A 268 5.01 -10.64 -1.18
CA MET A 268 6.19 -10.80 -0.34
C MET A 268 7.41 -10.08 -0.91
N ARG A 269 7.60 -10.09 -2.23
CA ARG A 269 8.64 -9.30 -2.91
C ARG A 269 8.42 -7.80 -2.67
N ASP A 270 7.23 -7.29 -3.00
CA ASP A 270 6.99 -5.85 -2.97
C ASP A 270 6.83 -5.29 -1.56
N LEU A 271 6.35 -6.08 -0.58
CA LEU A 271 6.29 -5.71 0.83
C LEU A 271 7.68 -5.45 1.39
N ARG A 272 8.71 -6.23 0.98
CA ARG A 272 10.10 -5.96 1.38
C ARG A 272 10.60 -4.64 0.79
N ARG A 273 10.26 -4.36 -0.47
CA ARG A 273 10.64 -3.10 -1.14
C ARG A 273 9.95 -1.88 -0.52
N VAL A 274 8.66 -1.98 -0.19
CA VAL A 274 7.92 -0.90 0.50
C VAL A 274 8.39 -0.74 1.94
N ARG A 275 8.68 -1.85 2.64
CA ARG A 275 9.33 -1.77 3.96
C ARG A 275 10.63 -0.99 3.85
N TRP A 276 11.50 -1.31 2.88
CA TRP A 276 12.72 -0.54 2.62
C TRP A 276 12.42 0.95 2.43
N LEU A 277 11.44 1.31 1.60
CA LEU A 277 11.03 2.71 1.40
C LEU A 277 10.69 3.42 2.71
N VAL A 278 9.86 2.79 3.56
CA VAL A 278 9.47 3.35 4.86
C VAL A 278 10.72 3.63 5.71
N TYR A 279 11.61 2.65 5.83
CA TYR A 279 12.87 2.79 6.56
C TYR A 279 13.80 3.84 5.95
N ASP A 280 13.92 3.86 4.62
CA ASP A 280 14.84 4.73 3.90
C ASP A 280 14.43 6.19 3.98
N LEU A 281 13.14 6.50 3.83
CA LEU A 281 12.60 7.82 4.07
C LEU A 281 12.82 8.23 5.52
N ALA A 282 12.54 7.34 6.48
CA ALA A 282 12.66 7.64 7.90
C ALA A 282 14.10 7.95 8.34
N MET A 283 15.07 7.19 7.84
CA MET A 283 16.48 7.37 8.18
C MET A 283 17.14 8.51 7.40
N THR A 284 16.84 8.65 6.11
CA THR A 284 17.41 9.73 5.28
C THR A 284 16.95 11.11 5.78
N SER A 285 15.71 11.20 6.28
CA SER A 285 15.17 12.42 6.89
C SER A 285 15.42 12.54 8.40
N GLU A 286 16.08 11.55 9.01
CA GLU A 286 16.22 11.40 10.47
C GLU A 286 14.91 11.42 11.29
N THR A 287 13.75 11.27 10.63
CA THR A 287 12.44 11.20 11.31
C THR A 287 12.30 9.94 12.16
N ALA A 288 12.98 8.85 11.82
CA ALA A 288 13.03 7.62 12.61
C ALA A 288 13.51 7.85 14.06
N PHE A 289 14.34 8.87 14.27
CA PHE A 289 15.00 9.19 15.54
C PHE A 289 14.34 10.38 16.26
N ALA A 290 13.53 11.17 15.55
CA ALA A 290 12.93 12.39 16.07
C ALA A 290 11.49 12.21 16.54
N LEU A 291 10.78 11.16 16.11
CA LEU A 291 9.39 10.95 16.50
C LEU A 291 9.28 10.56 17.99
N LYS A 292 8.45 11.29 18.74
CA LYS A 292 8.09 11.02 20.16
C LYS A 292 7.07 9.90 20.33
N VAL A 293 6.51 9.39 19.23
CA VAL A 293 5.50 8.33 19.23
C VAL A 293 6.06 7.09 18.57
N ALA A 294 5.72 5.94 19.15
CA ALA A 294 6.00 4.67 18.52
C ALA A 294 5.26 4.60 17.17
N SER A 295 6.04 4.44 16.10
CA SER A 295 5.53 4.18 14.76
C SER A 295 6.30 3.00 14.18
N PHE A 296 5.69 2.26 13.25
CA PHE A 296 6.46 1.31 12.45
C PHE A 296 7.61 2.04 11.77
N GLY A 297 8.80 1.42 11.79
CA GLY A 297 10.03 2.06 11.30
C GLY A 297 10.67 3.08 12.25
N THR A 298 10.20 3.23 13.50
CA THR A 298 10.92 3.99 14.55
C THR A 298 11.81 3.06 15.37
N PHE A 299 13.01 3.50 15.70
CA PHE A 299 14.00 2.75 16.47
C PHE A 299 15.04 3.71 17.06
N ALA A 300 15.72 3.27 18.12
CA ALA A 300 16.87 4.00 18.65
C ALA A 300 17.96 4.13 17.57
N ARG A 301 18.66 5.27 17.53
CA ARG A 301 19.72 5.51 16.55
C ARG A 301 20.79 4.41 16.68
N PRO A 302 21.01 3.59 15.63
CA PRO A 302 22.04 2.56 15.69
C PRO A 302 23.42 3.19 15.74
N GLU A 303 24.36 2.51 16.39
CA GLU A 303 25.76 2.91 16.31
C GLU A 303 26.32 2.68 14.91
N ARG A 304 27.44 3.34 14.61
CA ARG A 304 28.07 3.34 13.29
C ARG A 304 28.32 1.92 12.74
N ASN A 305 28.64 0.97 13.61
CA ASN A 305 28.99 -0.41 13.23
C ASN A 305 27.83 -1.42 13.39
N ASP A 306 26.69 -1.00 13.92
CA ASP A 306 25.51 -1.86 14.11
C ASP A 306 24.91 -2.28 12.78
N ARG A 307 24.13 -3.37 12.80
CA ARG A 307 23.33 -3.78 11.63
C ARG A 307 22.24 -2.74 11.37
N CYS A 308 22.08 -2.39 10.10
CA CYS A 308 21.07 -1.40 9.72
C CYS A 308 19.65 -1.97 9.88
N PRO A 309 18.72 -1.24 10.55
CA PRO A 309 17.36 -1.70 10.81
C PRO A 309 16.48 -1.92 9.57
N CYS A 310 16.90 -1.42 8.40
CA CYS A 310 16.18 -1.65 7.14
C CYS A 310 16.17 -3.11 6.67
N GLY A 311 17.00 -3.98 7.27
CA GLY A 311 17.08 -5.39 6.89
C GLY A 311 18.00 -5.69 5.70
N SER A 312 18.77 -4.71 5.19
CA SER A 312 19.74 -4.94 4.10
C SER A 312 20.93 -5.84 4.46
N GLY A 313 21.09 -6.18 5.73
CA GLY A 313 22.28 -6.85 6.25
C GLY A 313 23.53 -5.96 6.31
N ARG A 314 23.51 -4.72 5.82
CA ARG A 314 24.68 -3.81 5.87
C ARG A 314 24.86 -3.20 7.25
N LYS A 315 26.08 -2.75 7.57
CA LYS A 315 26.35 -1.89 8.73
C LYS A 315 25.70 -0.52 8.52
N PHE A 316 25.25 0.14 9.59
CA PHE A 316 24.55 1.43 9.52
C PHE A 316 25.33 2.48 8.72
N LYS A 317 26.63 2.63 8.97
CA LYS A 317 27.52 3.55 8.23
C LYS A 317 27.66 3.27 6.73
N SER A 318 27.46 2.02 6.33
CA SER A 318 27.64 1.54 4.96
C SER A 318 26.30 1.39 4.23
N CYS A 319 25.19 1.68 4.91
CA CYS A 319 23.87 1.67 4.30
C CYS A 319 23.64 2.94 3.48
N GLN A 320 22.64 2.90 2.59
CA GLN A 320 22.36 3.98 1.64
C GLN A 320 21.31 4.96 2.18
N HIS A 321 21.19 5.16 3.50
CA HIS A 321 20.19 6.06 4.07
C HIS A 321 20.72 7.49 4.21
N ARG A 322 21.08 8.10 3.08
CA ARG A 322 21.59 9.48 3.00
C ARG A 322 21.15 10.14 1.70
N TRP A 323 21.02 11.46 1.72
CA TRP A 323 20.75 12.25 0.53
C TRP A 323 21.80 12.02 -0.57
N GLY A 324 21.37 12.09 -1.83
CA GLY A 324 22.24 11.86 -3.00
C GLY A 324 22.56 10.40 -3.29
N SER A 325 22.02 9.45 -2.51
CA SER A 325 22.14 8.01 -2.78
C SER A 325 20.84 7.42 -3.31
N SER A 326 20.91 6.17 -3.82
CA SER A 326 19.74 5.43 -4.31
C SER A 326 18.67 5.30 -3.22
N GLY A 327 17.42 5.63 -3.56
CA GLY A 327 16.23 5.30 -2.77
C GLY A 327 15.73 3.87 -3.02
N LEU A 328 16.19 3.21 -4.10
CA LEU A 328 15.84 1.82 -4.37
C LEU A 328 16.53 0.85 -3.39
N PRO A 329 15.86 -0.25 -3.02
CA PRO A 329 16.48 -1.30 -2.21
C PRO A 329 17.66 -1.93 -2.97
N PRO A 330 18.72 -2.37 -2.27
CA PRO A 330 19.74 -3.20 -2.89
C PRO A 330 19.14 -4.51 -3.40
N GLU A 331 19.73 -5.07 -4.45
CA GLU A 331 19.26 -6.28 -5.15
C GLU A 331 19.10 -7.52 -4.24
N THR A 332 19.72 -7.51 -3.05
CA THR A 332 19.76 -8.64 -2.12
C THR A 332 18.60 -8.67 -1.11
N ILE A 333 17.55 -7.85 -1.26
CA ILE A 333 16.41 -7.75 -0.32
C ILE A 333 15.17 -8.48 -0.82
#